data_AF-A0A2D5T0Z4-F1
#
_entry.id   AF-A0A2D5T0Z4-F1
#
_cell.length_a   1.000
_cell.length_b   1.000
_cell.length_c   1.000
_cell.angle_alpha   90.00
_cell.angle_beta   90.00
_cell.angle_gamma   90.00
#
_symmetry.space_group_name_H-M   'P 1'
#
loop_
_entity.id
_entity.type
_entity.pdbx_description
1 polymer ?
#
loop_
_entity_poly.entity_id
_entity_poly.type
_entity_poly.pdbx_seq_one_letter_code
_entity_poly.pdbx_strand_id
1 'polypeptide(L)'
;MFIEISGTCLVNRGYKSAVMARTSSGLLLDIVTFDCDISITSPKIDYSLQLPVNALKGDDCKWVIVSCVNEEEKILDIIDAKTLTNTYLTFTDPELMFPSLGFFGNAKGSRLTVPVSNKLDSLTLKINERPGTLNIGGLEVFAENGKLLKPKVDFHIEYSSSIPDTADPYRLFSDNGFHSKREDLPFLTLKFIEPTTIQHILIRNRVDKWGLRASRLEVTGHSNGREVFQYSHKKANLPKLISLLQNLGWDKSTTKVNRVDYLEFLKAKVTVRKIAKNAELTSLLEQSLSTWSSAPLSVLEQGLEIDLMAVLFTSQMSKNKSLNLKPFSSILSTRSSINELEDKINILRQEQGEETIKFTKHGVARQGTLIDNVPAVMTTLSQVINMLESFGLEPCLAYGTLLGAQRDKGFISHDDDVDILVKIPEENISETEARKLRDNIIKMLPKDRYRIDYGQQYNLNIHLHDLKTKIMIDIFPYWISEGKAYLHMEKMTIRGIDKSIFDGRKSLDLYGQALPTPNKIEDFLLERYGSGWTISDKFHEWPWKLKDDD
;
A
#
# COMPACT_ATOMS: atom_id res chain seq x y z
N MET A 1 13.74 -23.47 16.60
CA MET A 1 12.46 -23.50 15.87
C MET A 1 11.40 -23.92 16.87
N PHE A 2 10.29 -23.20 16.96
CA PHE A 2 9.27 -23.41 17.98
C PHE A 2 7.89 -23.56 17.33
N ILE A 3 7.02 -24.37 17.95
CA ILE A 3 5.61 -24.48 17.61
C ILE A 3 4.84 -23.67 18.66
N GLU A 4 4.08 -22.68 18.21
CA GLU A 4 3.24 -21.88 19.11
C GLU A 4 1.89 -22.58 19.32
N ILE A 5 1.52 -22.80 20.58
CA ILE A 5 0.18 -23.25 20.96
C ILE A 5 -0.45 -22.18 21.85
N SER A 6 -1.68 -21.79 21.55
CA SER A 6 -2.40 -20.76 22.29
C SER A 6 -3.78 -21.25 22.69
N GLY A 7 -4.29 -20.74 23.80
CA GLY A 7 -5.62 -21.07 24.28
C GLY A 7 -6.05 -20.12 25.38
N THR A 8 -7.14 -20.50 26.05
CA THR A 8 -7.66 -19.73 27.16
C THR A 8 -7.99 -20.64 28.34
N CYS A 9 -7.67 -20.22 29.56
CA CYS A 9 -8.09 -20.89 30.78
C CYS A 9 -8.77 -19.95 31.77
N LEU A 10 -9.58 -20.51 32.65
CA LEU A 10 -10.15 -19.80 33.80
C LEU A 10 -9.32 -20.14 35.04
N VAL A 11 -8.98 -19.13 35.83
CA VAL A 11 -8.12 -19.30 37.01
C VAL A 11 -8.78 -18.71 38.25
N ASN A 12 -8.43 -19.23 39.44
CA ASN A 12 -9.01 -18.76 40.70
C ASN A 12 -8.32 -17.46 41.19
N ARG A 13 -9.07 -16.66 41.96
CA ARG A 13 -8.66 -15.39 42.53
C ARG A 13 -7.55 -15.61 43.58
N GLY A 14 -6.52 -14.77 43.55
CA GLY A 14 -5.56 -14.64 44.66
C GLY A 14 -4.31 -15.52 44.61
N TYR A 15 -4.16 -16.37 43.59
CA TYR A 15 -2.96 -17.20 43.40
C TYR A 15 -2.20 -16.79 42.14
N LYS A 16 -0.86 -16.86 42.22
CA LYS A 16 -0.02 -16.79 41.02
C LYS A 16 -0.38 -17.96 40.12
N SER A 17 -0.69 -17.65 38.87
CA SER A 17 -1.10 -18.66 37.90
C SER A 17 0.00 -18.86 36.87
N ALA A 18 0.11 -20.07 36.36
CA ALA A 18 0.95 -20.37 35.21
C ALA A 18 0.23 -21.30 34.26
N VAL A 19 0.50 -21.18 32.96
CA VAL A 19 0.17 -22.21 32.00
C VAL A 19 1.49 -22.75 31.47
N MET A 20 1.65 -24.07 31.46
CA MET A 20 2.87 -24.72 31.00
C MET A 20 2.59 -25.89 30.08
N ALA A 21 3.52 -26.14 29.18
CA ALA A 21 3.56 -27.34 28.34
C ALA A 21 4.71 -28.25 28.76
N ARG A 22 4.41 -29.53 28.94
CA ARG A 22 5.40 -30.58 29.24
C ARG A 22 5.26 -31.75 28.29
N THR A 23 6.36 -32.45 28.03
CA THR A 23 6.30 -33.74 27.33
C THR A 23 5.67 -34.81 28.22
N SER A 24 5.26 -35.93 27.63
CA SER A 24 4.86 -37.14 28.35
C SER A 24 5.93 -37.69 29.29
N SER A 25 7.20 -37.33 29.10
CA SER A 25 8.32 -37.67 30.00
C SER A 25 8.54 -36.65 31.12
N GLY A 26 7.73 -35.59 31.18
CA GLY A 26 7.81 -34.54 32.20
C GLY A 26 8.77 -33.39 31.89
N LEU A 27 9.42 -33.39 30.72
CA LEU A 27 10.29 -32.28 30.30
C LEU A 27 9.46 -31.02 30.08
N LEU A 28 9.81 -29.94 30.78
CA LEU A 28 9.22 -28.62 30.57
C LEU A 28 9.66 -28.04 29.22
N LEU A 29 8.67 -27.75 28.37
CA LEU A 29 8.88 -27.18 27.04
C LEU A 29 8.78 -25.65 27.08
N ASP A 30 7.75 -25.13 27.74
CA ASP A 30 7.56 -23.70 27.97
C ASP A 30 6.60 -23.45 29.13
N ILE A 31 6.64 -22.23 29.69
CA ILE A 31 5.78 -21.77 30.77
C ILE A 31 5.53 -20.27 30.68
N VAL A 32 4.27 -19.86 30.78
CA VAL A 32 3.86 -18.46 30.92
C VAL A 32 3.23 -18.26 32.28
N THR A 33 3.58 -17.18 32.96
CA THR A 33 3.07 -16.84 34.30
C THR A 33 2.19 -15.61 34.24
N PHE A 34 1.20 -15.56 35.11
CA PHE A 34 0.20 -14.51 35.17
C PHE A 34 -0.01 -14.08 36.62
N ASP A 35 0.01 -12.77 36.83
CA ASP A 35 -0.44 -12.15 38.08
C ASP A 35 -1.93 -11.84 37.95
N CYS A 36 -2.76 -12.42 38.82
CA CYS A 36 -4.21 -12.28 38.75
C CYS A 36 -4.69 -11.07 39.55
N ASP A 37 -5.57 -10.26 38.96
CA ASP A 37 -6.23 -9.16 39.67
C ASP A 37 -7.17 -9.73 40.75
N ILE A 38 -6.91 -9.34 41.99
CA ILE A 38 -7.67 -9.75 43.16
C ILE A 38 -9.07 -9.12 43.14
N SER A 39 -9.48 -8.30 42.17
CA SER A 39 -10.84 -7.78 42.09
C SER A 39 -11.82 -8.69 41.33
N ILE A 40 -11.32 -9.66 40.54
CA ILE A 40 -12.13 -10.47 39.61
C ILE A 40 -12.28 -11.90 40.14
N THR A 41 -13.53 -12.36 40.30
CA THR A 41 -13.86 -13.76 40.59
C THR A 41 -13.83 -14.57 39.29
N SER A 42 -12.75 -15.30 39.05
CA SER A 42 -12.51 -16.16 37.87
C SER A 42 -12.06 -15.45 36.58
N PRO A 43 -10.91 -14.74 36.60
CA PRO A 43 -10.40 -14.12 35.39
C PRO A 43 -10.11 -15.16 34.30
N LYS A 44 -10.45 -14.77 33.06
CA LYS A 44 -10.17 -15.52 31.84
C LYS A 44 -8.80 -15.08 31.31
N ILE A 45 -7.89 -16.03 31.15
CA ILE A 45 -6.50 -15.77 30.76
C ILE A 45 -6.20 -16.43 29.43
N ASP A 46 -5.85 -15.62 28.44
CA ASP A 46 -5.30 -16.11 27.18
C ASP A 46 -3.79 -16.38 27.35
N TYR A 47 -3.33 -17.51 26.85
CA TYR A 47 -1.94 -17.93 26.92
C TYR A 47 -1.41 -18.30 25.53
N SER A 48 -0.09 -18.19 25.37
CA SER A 48 0.64 -18.71 24.22
C SER A 48 1.95 -19.34 24.70
N LEU A 49 2.25 -20.56 24.23
CA LEU A 49 3.43 -21.34 24.60
C LEU A 49 4.24 -21.68 23.35
N GLN A 50 5.56 -21.55 23.44
CA GLN A 50 6.51 -21.82 22.37
C GLN A 50 7.24 -23.16 22.60
N LEU A 51 6.81 -24.19 21.90
CA LEU A 51 7.34 -25.55 22.07
C LEU A 51 8.56 -25.79 21.18
N PRO A 52 9.76 -26.09 21.72
CA PRO A 52 10.94 -26.36 20.91
C PRO A 52 10.73 -27.61 20.04
N VAL A 53 10.78 -27.46 18.70
CA VAL A 53 10.55 -28.57 17.76
C VAL A 53 11.49 -29.76 18.01
N ASN A 54 12.74 -29.50 18.41
CA ASN A 54 13.71 -30.56 18.68
C ASN A 54 13.32 -31.41 19.90
N ALA A 55 12.68 -30.81 20.90
CA ALA A 55 12.19 -31.53 22.09
C ALA A 55 10.94 -32.36 21.79
N LEU A 56 10.18 -32.00 20.76
CA LEU A 56 9.00 -32.73 20.29
C LEU A 56 9.34 -33.92 19.37
N LYS A 57 10.52 -33.90 18.74
CA LYS A 57 10.99 -34.94 17.80
C LYS A 57 11.68 -36.12 18.47
N GLY A 58 11.94 -36.06 19.78
CA GLY A 58 12.54 -37.18 20.50
C GLY A 58 11.59 -38.38 20.55
N ASP A 59 12.12 -39.60 20.39
CA ASP A 59 11.33 -40.84 20.38
C ASP A 59 10.49 -41.05 21.67
N ASP A 60 10.87 -40.38 22.76
CA ASP A 60 10.23 -40.44 24.07
C ASP A 60 9.07 -39.43 24.24
N CYS A 61 8.88 -38.49 23.32
CA CYS A 61 7.81 -37.50 23.35
C CYS A 61 6.60 -37.98 22.55
N LYS A 62 5.67 -38.67 23.21
CA LYS A 62 4.41 -39.10 22.59
C LYS A 62 3.33 -38.02 22.67
N TRP A 63 3.30 -37.29 23.78
CA TRP A 63 2.27 -36.29 24.06
C TRP A 63 2.88 -35.00 24.59
N VAL A 64 2.24 -33.88 24.28
CA VAL A 64 2.42 -32.60 24.96
C VAL A 64 1.22 -32.37 25.86
N ILE A 65 1.47 -32.26 27.16
CA ILE A 65 0.46 -31.99 28.19
C ILE A 65 0.49 -30.51 28.49
N VAL A 66 -0.61 -29.82 28.23
CA VAL A 66 -0.80 -28.41 28.58
C VAL A 66 -1.59 -28.35 29.88
N SER A 67 -1.05 -27.66 30.87
CA SER A 67 -1.64 -27.57 32.20
C SER A 67 -1.66 -26.14 32.69
N CYS A 68 -2.72 -25.77 33.41
CA CYS A 68 -2.79 -24.55 34.19
C CYS A 68 -2.53 -24.87 35.66
N VAL A 69 -1.56 -24.20 36.27
CA VAL A 69 -1.31 -24.22 37.70
C VAL A 69 -1.88 -22.94 38.30
N ASN A 70 -2.82 -23.09 39.22
CA ASN A 70 -3.33 -22.01 40.07
C ASN A 70 -3.28 -22.51 41.52
N GLU A 71 -4.41 -22.88 42.14
CA GLU A 71 -4.47 -23.59 43.43
C GLU A 71 -3.97 -25.03 43.30
N GLU A 72 -4.39 -25.69 42.22
CA GLU A 72 -3.99 -27.03 41.83
C GLU A 72 -3.60 -27.01 40.35
N GLU A 73 -2.91 -28.06 39.91
CA GLU A 73 -2.65 -28.27 38.50
C GLU A 73 -3.86 -28.90 37.81
N LYS A 74 -4.37 -28.22 36.78
CA LYS A 74 -5.44 -28.71 35.91
C LYS A 74 -4.91 -28.90 34.49
N ILE A 75 -5.06 -30.11 33.95
CA ILE A 75 -4.78 -30.38 32.53
C ILE A 75 -5.82 -29.64 31.68
N LEU A 76 -5.34 -28.81 30.76
CA LEU A 76 -6.14 -28.09 29.79
C LEU A 76 -6.27 -28.88 28.49
N ASP A 77 -5.18 -29.50 28.04
CA ASP A 77 -5.14 -30.24 26.79
C ASP A 77 -4.03 -31.32 26.80
N ILE A 78 -4.21 -32.36 25.98
CA ILE A 78 -3.20 -33.40 25.72
C ILE A 78 -3.11 -33.57 24.21
N ILE A 79 -1.99 -33.12 23.65
CA ILE A 79 -1.81 -33.02 22.20
C ILE A 79 -0.81 -34.10 21.75
N ASP A 80 -1.13 -34.83 20.68
CA ASP A 80 -0.18 -35.75 20.05
C ASP A 80 1.04 -34.97 19.54
N ALA A 81 2.22 -35.30 20.04
CA ALA A 81 3.47 -34.66 19.63
C ALA A 81 3.72 -34.86 18.13
N LYS A 82 3.32 -36.01 17.56
CA LYS A 82 3.41 -36.26 16.13
C LYS A 82 2.51 -35.32 15.34
N THR A 83 1.29 -35.03 15.82
CA THR A 83 0.41 -34.05 15.16
C THR A 83 1.05 -32.68 15.13
N LEU A 84 1.61 -32.22 16.26
CA LEU A 84 2.35 -30.95 16.32
C LEU A 84 3.53 -30.93 15.34
N THR A 85 4.37 -31.97 15.33
CA THR A 85 5.53 -32.03 14.43
C THR A 85 5.15 -32.24 12.96
N ASN A 86 4.08 -32.99 12.65
CA ASN A 86 3.61 -33.24 11.28
C ASN A 86 2.98 -31.98 10.67
N THR A 87 2.29 -31.17 11.47
CA THR A 87 1.82 -29.84 11.04
C THR A 87 2.98 -28.94 10.62
N TYR A 88 4.18 -29.09 11.21
CA TYR A 88 5.38 -28.30 10.91
C TYR A 88 6.32 -28.93 9.86
N LEU A 89 6.30 -30.25 9.71
CA LEU A 89 7.19 -31.01 8.81
C LEU A 89 6.70 -31.12 7.37
N THR A 90 5.52 -30.59 7.04
CA THR A 90 4.84 -30.87 5.76
C THR A 90 5.16 -29.89 4.62
N PHE A 91 6.06 -28.92 4.81
CA PHE A 91 6.40 -27.94 3.78
C PHE A 91 7.91 -27.78 3.62
N THR A 92 8.43 -28.28 2.50
CA THR A 92 9.86 -28.34 2.19
C THR A 92 10.47 -26.98 1.85
N ASP A 93 9.66 -25.97 1.50
CA ASP A 93 10.12 -24.60 1.23
C ASP A 93 9.00 -23.55 1.37
N PRO A 94 8.87 -22.86 2.52
CA PRO A 94 7.92 -21.76 2.68
C PRO A 94 8.16 -20.58 1.75
N GLU A 95 9.39 -20.34 1.30
CA GLU A 95 9.71 -19.19 0.43
C GLU A 95 9.22 -19.43 -1.00
N LEU A 96 9.15 -20.69 -1.43
CA LEU A 96 8.54 -21.08 -2.70
C LEU A 96 7.02 -20.81 -2.71
N MET A 97 6.31 -21.15 -1.65
CA MET A 97 4.86 -20.93 -1.59
C MET A 97 4.50 -19.48 -1.27
N PHE A 98 5.26 -18.86 -0.36
CA PHE A 98 5.02 -17.53 0.16
C PHE A 98 6.23 -16.61 -0.15
N PRO A 99 6.48 -16.30 -1.42
CA PRO A 99 7.60 -15.45 -1.82
C PRO A 99 7.50 -14.03 -1.25
N SER A 100 6.31 -13.62 -0.80
CA SER A 100 6.08 -12.35 -0.11
C SER A 100 5.81 -12.50 1.38
N LEU A 101 6.23 -13.60 2.03
CA LEU A 101 5.92 -13.86 3.44
C LEU A 101 6.28 -12.70 4.38
N GLY A 102 5.27 -12.16 5.06
CA GLY A 102 5.36 -10.93 5.85
C GLY A 102 4.86 -9.68 5.10
N PHE A 103 4.28 -9.82 3.90
CA PHE A 103 3.75 -8.72 3.12
C PHE A 103 2.59 -8.01 3.81
N PHE A 104 2.61 -6.67 3.74
CA PHE A 104 1.54 -5.77 4.15
C PHE A 104 1.67 -4.43 3.39
N GLY A 105 0.53 -3.75 3.18
CA GLY A 105 0.50 -2.40 2.59
C GLY A 105 -0.05 -2.28 1.15
N ASN A 106 -0.76 -3.31 0.65
CA ASN A 106 -1.37 -3.32 -0.69
C ASN A 106 -2.39 -2.20 -0.91
N ALA A 107 -3.37 -2.03 -0.02
CA ALA A 107 -4.45 -1.05 -0.20
C ALA A 107 -4.20 0.25 0.56
N LYS A 108 -4.76 1.35 0.06
CA LYS A 108 -4.75 2.66 0.75
C LYS A 108 -5.35 2.50 2.15
N GLY A 109 -4.56 2.82 3.17
CA GLY A 109 -4.97 2.70 4.58
C GLY A 109 -4.79 1.31 5.20
N SER A 110 -4.30 0.31 4.47
CA SER A 110 -3.89 -0.97 5.07
C SER A 110 -2.73 -0.76 6.04
N ARG A 111 -2.83 -1.39 7.22
CA ARG A 111 -1.84 -1.31 8.30
C ARG A 111 -1.53 -2.71 8.81
N LEU A 112 -0.28 -2.93 9.19
CA LEU A 112 0.11 -4.07 10.00
C LEU A 112 -0.19 -3.76 11.46
N THR A 113 -1.08 -4.55 12.07
CA THR A 113 -1.31 -4.52 13.50
C THR A 113 -0.30 -5.42 14.19
N VAL A 114 0.51 -4.85 15.08
CA VAL A 114 1.43 -5.61 15.93
C VAL A 114 0.87 -5.61 17.35
N PRO A 115 0.32 -6.74 17.83
CA PRO A 115 -0.10 -6.86 19.22
C PRO A 115 1.13 -6.85 20.14
N VAL A 116 1.06 -6.13 21.25
CA VAL A 116 2.16 -6.00 22.22
C VAL A 116 1.73 -6.50 23.59
N SER A 117 0.76 -5.84 24.23
CA SER A 117 0.24 -6.18 25.57
C SER A 117 1.31 -6.27 26.67
N ASN A 118 2.35 -5.43 26.61
CA ASN A 118 3.42 -5.35 27.60
C ASN A 118 3.62 -3.92 28.11
N LYS A 119 4.06 -3.78 29.37
CA LYS A 119 4.57 -2.51 29.92
C LYS A 119 6.03 -2.31 29.50
N LEU A 120 6.30 -1.22 28.78
CA LEU A 120 7.58 -0.98 28.11
C LEU A 120 8.15 0.40 28.47
N ASP A 121 9.48 0.47 28.58
CA ASP A 121 10.24 1.73 28.63
C ASP A 121 10.61 2.21 27.22
N SER A 122 10.76 1.25 26.30
CA SER A 122 11.01 1.56 24.89
C SER A 122 10.50 0.50 23.95
N LEU A 123 10.20 0.93 22.72
CA LEU A 123 9.77 0.07 21.62
C LEU A 123 10.58 0.43 20.37
N THR A 124 11.17 -0.56 19.71
CA THR A 124 12.08 -0.36 18.58
C THR A 124 11.54 -1.05 17.34
N LEU A 125 11.44 -0.32 16.23
CA LEU A 125 11.26 -0.86 14.89
C LEU A 125 12.66 -0.97 14.26
N LYS A 126 13.02 -2.14 13.76
CA LYS A 126 14.33 -2.37 13.12
C LYS A 126 14.20 -3.22 11.87
N ILE A 127 15.09 -3.01 10.91
CA ILE A 127 15.26 -3.94 9.78
C ILE A 127 16.40 -4.88 10.10
N ASN A 128 16.11 -6.17 10.24
CA ASN A 128 17.10 -7.21 10.53
C ASN A 128 17.85 -7.63 9.26
N GLU A 129 18.58 -6.67 8.67
CA GLU A 129 19.36 -6.82 7.43
C GLU A 129 20.64 -5.98 7.47
N ARG A 130 21.69 -6.46 6.82
CA ARG A 130 23.00 -5.79 6.74
C ARG A 130 23.53 -5.81 5.29
N PRO A 131 23.57 -4.66 4.60
CA PRO A 131 22.94 -3.39 4.95
C PRO A 131 21.42 -3.40 4.63
N GLY A 132 20.61 -2.84 5.51
CA GLY A 132 19.17 -2.69 5.37
C GLY A 132 18.74 -1.23 5.16
N THR A 133 17.43 -0.97 5.09
CA THR A 133 16.86 0.40 5.09
C THR A 133 15.49 0.42 5.75
N LEU A 134 15.33 1.13 6.86
CA LEU A 134 14.02 1.33 7.50
C LEU A 134 13.26 2.40 6.73
N ASN A 135 12.23 1.99 5.99
CA ASN A 135 11.43 2.88 5.17
C ASN A 135 9.95 2.49 5.27
N ILE A 136 9.20 3.23 6.08
CA ILE A 136 7.78 2.99 6.38
C ILE A 136 6.97 4.26 6.19
N GLY A 137 5.68 4.11 5.90
CA GLY A 137 4.78 5.21 5.56
C GLY A 137 4.08 5.87 6.76
N GLY A 138 3.98 5.20 7.90
CA GLY A 138 3.26 5.73 9.07
C GLY A 138 3.37 4.82 10.31
N LEU A 139 3.20 5.39 11.49
CA LEU A 139 3.20 4.68 12.77
C LEU A 139 2.17 5.28 13.74
N GLU A 140 1.34 4.42 14.32
CA GLU A 140 0.40 4.77 15.39
C GLU A 140 0.66 3.83 16.58
N VAL A 141 0.61 4.36 17.81
CA VAL A 141 0.91 3.60 19.03
C VAL A 141 -0.23 3.75 20.02
N PHE A 142 -0.82 2.62 20.40
CA PHE A 142 -1.98 2.58 21.29
C PHE A 142 -1.58 1.98 22.63
N ALA A 143 -1.79 2.76 23.68
CA ALA A 143 -1.70 2.27 25.05
C ALA A 143 -2.98 1.50 25.43
N GLU A 144 -3.03 1.03 26.67
CA GLU A 144 -4.22 0.42 27.26
C GLU A 144 -5.47 1.31 27.10
N ASN A 145 -6.65 0.68 26.98
CA ASN A 145 -7.94 1.33 26.69
C ASN A 145 -8.03 2.04 25.32
N GLY A 146 -7.10 1.79 24.40
CA GLY A 146 -7.11 2.37 23.06
C GLY A 146 -6.68 3.83 23.00
N LYS A 147 -5.99 4.35 24.04
CA LYS A 147 -5.43 5.71 24.02
C LYS A 147 -4.31 5.78 22.97
N LEU A 148 -4.51 6.60 21.94
CA LEU A 148 -3.45 6.96 20.98
C LEU A 148 -2.40 7.84 21.66
N LEU A 149 -1.14 7.40 21.66
CA LEU A 149 -0.02 8.13 22.24
C LEU A 149 0.48 9.24 21.29
N LYS A 150 0.85 10.37 21.87
CA LYS A 150 1.29 11.58 21.15
C LYS A 150 2.82 11.71 21.20
N PRO A 151 3.49 11.84 20.04
CA PRO A 151 4.92 12.08 20.01
C PRO A 151 5.29 13.38 20.74
N LYS A 152 6.49 13.41 21.36
CA LYS A 152 7.02 14.51 22.19
C LYS A 152 6.25 14.78 23.50
N VAL A 153 5.11 14.12 23.72
CA VAL A 153 4.29 14.25 24.93
C VAL A 153 4.28 12.96 25.73
N ASP A 154 4.10 11.81 25.07
CA ASP A 154 4.13 10.50 25.72
C ASP A 154 5.47 9.76 25.46
N PHE A 155 6.22 10.13 24.41
CA PHE A 155 7.52 9.53 24.07
C PHE A 155 8.41 10.43 23.21
N HIS A 156 9.72 10.22 23.29
CA HIS A 156 10.72 10.72 22.34
C HIS A 156 11.16 9.63 21.37
N ILE A 157 11.85 10.01 20.29
CA ILE A 157 12.38 9.03 19.33
C ILE A 157 13.89 9.14 19.20
N GLU A 158 14.53 7.99 19.07
CA GLU A 158 15.92 7.81 18.67
C GLU A 158 15.95 6.98 17.40
N TYR A 159 16.93 7.19 16.53
CA TYR A 159 17.01 6.48 15.25
C TYR A 159 18.44 6.43 14.76
N SER A 160 18.75 5.45 13.91
CA SER A 160 20.09 5.27 13.37
C SER A 160 20.49 6.39 12.39
N SER A 161 19.60 6.75 11.46
CA SER A 161 19.78 7.84 10.51
C SER A 161 18.47 8.23 9.83
N SER A 162 18.46 9.33 9.07
CA SER A 162 17.31 9.79 8.27
C SER A 162 17.73 10.28 6.89
N ILE A 163 16.81 10.26 5.91
CA ILE A 163 16.99 10.83 4.58
C ILE A 163 15.81 11.75 4.23
N PRO A 164 16.05 13.03 3.87
CA PRO A 164 17.34 13.73 4.04
C PRO A 164 17.75 13.83 5.52
N ASP A 165 19.02 14.17 5.78
CA ASP A 165 19.52 14.37 7.16
C ASP A 165 18.77 15.49 7.90
N THR A 166 18.15 16.41 7.15
CA THR A 166 17.32 17.50 7.66
C THR A 166 15.83 17.15 7.81
N ALA A 167 15.42 15.92 7.50
CA ALA A 167 14.03 15.51 7.61
C ALA A 167 13.58 15.51 9.08
N ASP A 168 12.36 15.98 9.35
CA ASP A 168 11.73 15.83 10.67
C ASP A 168 11.20 14.39 10.81
N PRO A 169 11.82 13.53 11.64
CA PRO A 169 11.42 12.12 11.79
C PRO A 169 10.05 11.96 12.44
N TYR A 170 9.53 12.98 13.13
CA TYR A 170 8.20 12.93 13.76
C TYR A 170 7.05 13.02 12.75
N ARG A 171 7.34 13.39 11.50
CA ARG A 171 6.38 13.32 10.38
C ARG A 171 5.84 11.91 10.14
N LEU A 172 6.54 10.87 10.62
CA LEU A 172 6.06 9.49 10.62
C LEU A 172 4.70 9.32 11.30
N PHE A 173 4.43 10.07 12.38
CA PHE A 173 3.18 9.98 13.16
C PHE A 173 2.05 10.83 12.57
N SER A 174 2.33 11.58 11.52
CA SER A 174 1.35 12.33 10.72
C SER A 174 1.30 11.79 9.29
N ASP A 175 1.59 10.49 9.12
CA ASP A 175 1.42 9.80 7.85
C ASP A 175 2.32 10.26 6.70
N ASN A 176 3.45 10.91 7.01
CA ASN A 176 4.43 11.39 6.03
C ASN A 176 5.70 10.52 5.96
N GLY A 177 5.67 9.34 6.60
CA GLY A 177 6.71 8.32 6.54
C GLY A 177 8.02 8.64 7.26
N PHE A 178 8.92 7.67 7.23
CA PHE A 178 10.29 7.73 7.73
C PHE A 178 11.20 6.94 6.79
N HIS A 179 12.42 7.43 6.55
CA HIS A 179 13.39 6.79 5.67
C HIS A 179 14.79 6.91 6.28
N SER A 180 15.43 5.79 6.65
CA SER A 180 16.84 5.78 7.08
C SER A 180 17.82 5.77 5.90
N LYS A 181 19.10 6.01 6.13
CA LYS A 181 20.15 5.63 5.17
C LYS A 181 20.18 4.11 4.97
N ARG A 182 20.84 3.68 3.90
CA ARG A 182 21.18 2.27 3.71
C ARG A 182 22.39 1.97 4.59
N GLU A 183 22.17 1.22 5.66
CA GLU A 183 23.15 1.01 6.74
C GLU A 183 22.92 -0.33 7.44
N ASP A 184 23.82 -0.72 8.33
CA ASP A 184 23.68 -1.97 9.08
C ASP A 184 22.61 -1.83 10.16
N LEU A 185 21.61 -2.73 10.14
CA LEU A 185 20.56 -2.82 11.15
C LEU A 185 19.87 -1.49 11.49
N PRO A 186 19.31 -0.77 10.50
CA PRO A 186 18.68 0.53 10.75
C PRO A 186 17.49 0.38 11.70
N PHE A 187 17.31 1.37 12.57
CA PHE A 187 16.30 1.33 13.63
C PHE A 187 15.66 2.70 13.88
N LEU A 188 14.47 2.65 14.47
CA LEU A 188 13.79 3.76 15.13
C LEU A 188 13.22 3.25 16.46
N THR A 189 13.62 3.88 17.56
CA THR A 189 13.22 3.55 18.92
C THR A 189 12.34 4.65 19.49
N LEU A 190 11.18 4.28 20.01
CA LEU A 190 10.34 5.12 20.86
C LEU A 190 10.81 4.95 22.30
N LYS A 191 11.23 6.05 22.93
CA LYS A 191 11.57 6.11 24.36
C LYS A 191 10.39 6.73 25.10
N PHE A 192 9.65 5.93 25.86
CA PHE A 192 8.49 6.43 26.59
C PHE A 192 8.95 7.31 27.75
N ILE A 193 8.25 8.43 27.99
CA ILE A 193 8.59 9.37 29.07
C ILE A 193 8.39 8.70 30.43
N GLU A 194 7.35 7.88 30.55
CA GLU A 194 7.13 6.97 31.67
C GLU A 194 6.88 5.55 31.13
N PRO A 195 7.27 4.50 31.88
CA PRO A 195 6.98 3.12 31.50
C PRO A 195 5.49 2.90 31.24
N THR A 196 5.13 2.57 30.00
CA THR A 196 3.74 2.59 29.51
C THR A 196 3.31 1.20 29.04
N THR A 197 2.10 0.79 29.40
CA THR A 197 1.47 -0.43 28.87
C THR A 197 1.02 -0.18 27.43
N ILE A 198 1.67 -0.84 26.47
CA ILE A 198 1.35 -0.76 25.05
C ILE A 198 0.44 -1.92 24.69
N GLN A 199 -0.75 -1.62 24.17
CA GLN A 199 -1.69 -2.64 23.72
C GLN A 199 -1.29 -3.17 22.33
N HIS A 200 -1.13 -2.26 21.37
CA HIS A 200 -0.72 -2.59 20.01
C HIS A 200 -0.15 -1.36 19.30
N ILE A 201 0.55 -1.60 18.18
CA ILE A 201 0.96 -0.55 17.24
C ILE A 201 0.40 -0.85 15.86
N LEU A 202 0.17 0.21 15.08
CA LEU A 202 -0.20 0.11 13.68
C LEU A 202 0.92 0.66 12.81
N ILE A 203 1.45 -0.16 11.92
CA ILE A 203 2.54 0.21 11.01
C ILE A 203 1.99 0.28 9.60
N ARG A 204 2.18 1.41 8.92
CA ARG A 204 1.87 1.52 7.50
C ARG A 204 3.15 1.39 6.69
N ASN A 205 3.11 0.53 5.68
CA ASN A 205 4.23 0.38 4.76
C ASN A 205 4.23 1.46 3.67
N ARG A 206 5.28 1.51 2.86
CA ARG A 206 5.24 2.19 1.58
C ARG A 206 4.20 1.56 0.65
N VAL A 207 3.66 2.39 -0.22
CA VAL A 207 2.66 2.05 -1.22
C VAL A 207 3.28 1.78 -2.61
N ASP A 208 4.59 1.62 -2.69
CA ASP A 208 5.31 1.35 -3.95
C ASP A 208 6.19 0.10 -3.82
N LYS A 209 6.92 -0.24 -4.88
CA LYS A 209 7.84 -1.38 -4.91
C LYS A 209 8.86 -1.40 -3.77
N TRP A 210 9.19 -0.25 -3.17
CA TRP A 210 10.14 -0.18 -2.06
C TRP A 210 9.56 -0.64 -0.72
N GLY A 211 8.26 -0.92 -0.65
CA GLY A 211 7.64 -1.59 0.50
C GLY A 211 8.30 -2.92 0.86
N LEU A 212 8.97 -3.56 -0.11
CA LEU A 212 9.84 -4.74 0.08
C LEU A 212 10.88 -4.56 1.19
N ARG A 213 11.34 -3.34 1.43
CA ARG A 213 12.34 -3.05 2.48
C ARG A 213 11.84 -3.41 3.89
N ALA A 214 10.52 -3.52 4.07
CA ALA A 214 9.91 -3.97 5.32
C ALA A 214 9.85 -5.51 5.47
N SER A 215 10.34 -6.29 4.51
CA SER A 215 10.32 -7.76 4.55
C SER A 215 11.06 -8.37 5.74
N ARG A 216 12.07 -7.66 6.25
CA ARG A 216 12.85 -8.03 7.45
C ARG A 216 12.56 -7.13 8.65
N LEU A 217 11.39 -6.50 8.68
CA LEU A 217 10.95 -5.68 9.81
C LEU A 217 10.74 -6.54 11.05
N GLU A 218 11.35 -6.12 12.15
CA GLU A 218 11.13 -6.64 13.49
C GLU A 218 10.73 -5.49 14.42
N VAL A 219 9.88 -5.81 15.40
CA VAL A 219 9.52 -4.90 16.49
C VAL A 219 9.97 -5.52 17.79
N THR A 220 10.71 -4.79 18.62
CA THR A 220 11.12 -5.25 19.94
C THR A 220 10.72 -4.26 21.02
N GLY A 221 10.41 -4.76 22.22
CA GLY A 221 10.03 -3.97 23.37
C GLY A 221 10.94 -4.27 24.55
N HIS A 222 11.36 -3.23 25.25
CA HIS A 222 12.25 -3.34 26.41
C HIS A 222 11.61 -2.77 27.67
N SER A 223 11.85 -3.44 28.80
CA SER A 223 11.52 -2.98 30.14
C SER A 223 12.69 -3.25 31.08
N ASN A 224 13.06 -2.26 31.90
CA ASN A 224 14.22 -2.25 32.78
C ASN A 224 15.51 -2.70 32.10
N GLY A 225 15.73 -2.24 30.87
CA GLY A 225 16.91 -2.58 30.06
C GLY A 225 16.96 -4.01 29.49
N ARG A 226 15.89 -4.81 29.67
CA ARG A 226 15.78 -6.16 29.10
C ARG A 226 14.75 -6.19 27.98
N GLU A 227 15.03 -6.93 26.91
CA GLU A 227 14.02 -7.23 25.89
C GLU A 227 12.97 -8.16 26.50
N VAL A 228 11.71 -7.74 26.46
CA VAL A 228 10.55 -8.47 27.00
C VAL A 228 9.51 -8.79 25.94
N PHE A 229 9.69 -8.25 24.72
CA PHE A 229 8.79 -8.42 23.60
C PHE A 229 9.58 -8.44 22.29
N GLN A 230 9.26 -9.38 21.39
CA GLN A 230 9.75 -9.41 20.03
C GLN A 230 8.65 -9.88 19.08
N TYR A 231 8.51 -9.21 17.95
CA TYR A 231 7.57 -9.54 16.91
C TYR A 231 8.23 -9.50 15.52
N SER A 232 7.92 -10.51 14.71
CA SER A 232 8.23 -10.56 13.28
C SER A 232 7.01 -11.05 12.53
N HIS A 233 6.53 -10.27 11.55
CA HIS A 233 5.31 -10.62 10.81
C HIS A 233 5.47 -11.94 10.03
N LYS A 234 6.66 -12.17 9.45
CA LYS A 234 7.03 -13.44 8.80
C LYS A 234 6.83 -14.63 9.74
N LYS A 235 7.36 -14.55 10.97
CA LYS A 235 7.25 -15.62 11.97
C LYS A 235 5.81 -15.80 12.45
N ALA A 236 5.09 -14.70 12.70
CA ALA A 236 3.72 -14.73 13.23
C ALA A 236 2.68 -15.27 12.23
N ASN A 237 2.90 -15.06 10.91
CA ASN A 237 1.93 -15.49 9.89
C ASN A 237 2.14 -16.93 9.41
N LEU A 238 3.37 -17.42 9.37
CA LEU A 238 3.68 -18.70 8.73
C LEU A 238 2.82 -19.87 9.25
N PRO A 239 2.66 -20.08 10.58
CA PRO A 239 1.82 -21.16 11.09
C PRO A 239 0.35 -21.02 10.66
N LYS A 240 -0.18 -19.79 10.64
CA LYS A 240 -1.57 -19.50 10.23
C LYS A 240 -1.79 -19.82 8.76
N LEU A 241 -0.86 -19.44 7.90
CA LEU A 241 -0.92 -19.72 6.46
C LEU A 241 -0.84 -21.23 6.17
N ILE A 242 0.05 -21.94 6.87
CA ILE A 242 0.18 -23.40 6.79
C ILE A 242 -1.13 -24.09 7.18
N SER A 243 -1.71 -23.71 8.33
CA SER A 243 -2.99 -24.26 8.78
C SER A 243 -4.11 -23.98 7.77
N LEU A 244 -4.15 -22.77 7.20
CA LEU A 244 -5.14 -22.43 6.19
C LEU A 244 -4.98 -23.25 4.91
N LEU A 245 -3.76 -23.49 4.44
CA LEU A 245 -3.50 -24.36 3.29
C LEU A 245 -3.97 -25.80 3.54
N GLN A 246 -3.66 -26.36 4.72
CA GLN A 246 -4.12 -27.69 5.12
C GLN A 246 -5.65 -27.76 5.12
N ASN A 247 -6.32 -26.75 5.68
CA ASN A 247 -7.79 -26.66 5.68
C ASN A 247 -8.39 -26.55 4.27
N LEU A 248 -7.67 -25.95 3.32
CA LEU A 248 -8.08 -25.91 1.90
C LEU A 248 -7.84 -27.25 1.17
N GLY A 249 -7.18 -28.20 1.82
CA GLY A 249 -6.86 -29.53 1.30
C GLY A 249 -5.54 -29.59 0.56
N TRP A 250 -4.58 -28.70 0.86
CA TRP A 250 -3.21 -28.84 0.37
C TRP A 250 -2.45 -29.84 1.24
N ASP A 251 -2.28 -31.07 0.74
CA ASP A 251 -1.45 -32.10 1.35
C ASP A 251 -0.39 -32.57 0.33
N LYS A 252 0.83 -32.07 0.48
CA LYS A 252 2.02 -32.53 -0.27
C LYS A 252 3.13 -32.99 0.67
N SER A 253 2.76 -33.73 1.70
CA SER A 253 3.67 -34.31 2.70
C SER A 253 4.78 -35.22 2.13
N THR A 254 4.67 -35.67 0.88
CA THR A 254 5.55 -36.70 0.28
C THR A 254 6.17 -36.36 -1.07
N THR A 255 5.89 -35.18 -1.65
CA THR A 255 6.43 -34.80 -2.98
C THR A 255 7.14 -33.44 -2.93
N LYS A 256 8.15 -33.27 -3.79
CA LYS A 256 8.82 -31.98 -3.97
C LYS A 256 7.78 -30.95 -4.41
N VAL A 257 7.58 -29.91 -3.59
CA VAL A 257 6.63 -28.84 -3.88
C VAL A 257 7.09 -28.08 -5.12
N ASN A 258 6.23 -27.99 -6.13
CA ASN A 258 6.41 -27.14 -7.30
C ASN A 258 5.55 -25.87 -7.14
N ARG A 259 6.11 -24.73 -7.52
CA ARG A 259 5.46 -23.42 -7.50
C ARG A 259 4.20 -23.40 -8.36
N VAL A 260 4.26 -23.99 -9.55
CA VAL A 260 3.13 -24.05 -10.49
C VAL A 260 1.96 -24.83 -9.88
N ASP A 261 2.19 -26.05 -9.39
CA ASP A 261 1.15 -26.88 -8.74
C ASP A 261 0.48 -26.14 -7.58
N TYR A 262 1.26 -25.39 -6.81
CA TYR A 262 0.77 -24.59 -5.68
C TYR A 262 -0.15 -23.46 -6.15
N LEU A 263 0.26 -22.72 -7.17
CA LEU A 263 -0.53 -21.65 -7.76
C LEU A 263 -1.82 -22.17 -8.42
N GLU A 264 -1.74 -23.28 -9.14
CA GLU A 264 -2.91 -23.95 -9.73
C GLU A 264 -3.89 -24.42 -8.67
N PHE A 265 -3.39 -24.99 -7.57
CA PHE A 265 -4.22 -25.35 -6.42
C PHE A 265 -4.92 -24.13 -5.84
N LEU A 266 -4.18 -23.04 -5.56
CA LEU A 266 -4.81 -21.82 -5.04
C LEU A 266 -5.90 -21.32 -5.99
N LYS A 267 -5.61 -21.25 -7.29
CA LYS A 267 -6.55 -20.82 -8.32
C LYS A 267 -7.83 -21.67 -8.32
N ALA A 268 -7.70 -22.98 -8.12
CA ALA A 268 -8.86 -23.88 -8.01
C ALA A 268 -9.66 -23.70 -6.70
N LYS A 269 -9.06 -23.16 -5.64
CA LYS A 269 -9.69 -23.03 -4.32
C LYS A 269 -10.30 -21.66 -4.05
N VAL A 270 -9.76 -20.60 -4.65
CA VAL A 270 -10.20 -19.22 -4.43
C VAL A 270 -11.18 -18.73 -5.49
N THR A 271 -12.12 -17.89 -5.07
CA THR A 271 -13.03 -17.15 -5.95
C THR A 271 -13.25 -15.77 -5.36
N VAL A 272 -13.71 -14.80 -6.16
CA VAL A 272 -13.95 -13.42 -5.68
C VAL A 272 -14.86 -13.43 -4.45
N ARG A 273 -15.94 -14.23 -4.48
CA ARG A 273 -16.89 -14.35 -3.35
C ARG A 273 -16.24 -14.90 -2.07
N LYS A 274 -15.33 -15.87 -2.18
CA LYS A 274 -14.63 -16.44 -1.03
C LYS A 274 -13.64 -15.42 -0.43
N ILE A 275 -12.86 -14.75 -1.27
CA ILE A 275 -11.91 -13.72 -0.82
C ILE A 275 -12.65 -12.55 -0.17
N ALA A 276 -13.80 -12.14 -0.74
CA ALA A 276 -14.59 -11.05 -0.19
C ALA A 276 -15.08 -11.34 1.24
N LYS A 277 -15.36 -12.60 1.57
CA LYS A 277 -15.87 -13.01 2.88
C LYS A 277 -14.80 -13.44 3.89
N ASN A 278 -13.57 -13.69 3.45
CA ASN A 278 -12.53 -14.25 4.31
C ASN A 278 -11.22 -13.44 4.22
N ALA A 279 -10.91 -12.72 5.31
CA ALA A 279 -9.69 -11.93 5.44
C ALA A 279 -8.42 -12.80 5.49
N GLU A 280 -8.49 -14.03 6.01
CA GLU A 280 -7.37 -14.96 6.03
C GLU A 280 -7.03 -15.44 4.62
N LEU A 281 -8.03 -15.69 3.77
CA LEU A 281 -7.79 -16.00 2.36
C LEU A 281 -7.23 -14.80 1.59
N THR A 282 -7.64 -13.58 1.96
CA THR A 282 -7.02 -12.36 1.41
C THR A 282 -5.54 -12.32 1.78
N SER A 283 -5.22 -12.51 3.07
CA SER A 283 -3.83 -12.59 3.53
C SER A 283 -3.08 -13.73 2.85
N LEU A 284 -3.68 -14.89 2.65
CA LEU A 284 -3.04 -16.01 1.97
C LEU A 284 -2.62 -15.63 0.56
N LEU A 285 -3.53 -15.05 -0.25
CA LEU A 285 -3.17 -14.60 -1.60
C LEU A 285 -2.07 -13.55 -1.58
N GLU A 286 -2.19 -12.53 -0.73
CA GLU A 286 -1.18 -11.46 -0.63
C GLU A 286 0.22 -11.99 -0.28
N GLN A 287 0.31 -13.00 0.59
CA GLN A 287 1.58 -13.63 0.97
C GLN A 287 2.11 -14.59 -0.10
N SER A 288 1.19 -15.17 -0.90
CA SER A 288 1.49 -16.13 -1.95
C SER A 288 2.00 -15.49 -3.23
N LEU A 289 1.59 -14.25 -3.54
CA LEU A 289 2.05 -13.53 -4.74
C LEU A 289 3.52 -13.15 -4.61
N SER A 290 4.24 -13.01 -5.73
CA SER A 290 5.65 -12.63 -5.81
C SER A 290 5.90 -11.12 -5.75
N THR A 291 5.02 -10.39 -5.07
CA THR A 291 5.05 -8.93 -4.88
C THR A 291 6.37 -8.43 -4.28
N TRP A 292 6.91 -9.17 -3.31
CA TRP A 292 8.19 -8.90 -2.64
C TRP A 292 9.34 -9.79 -3.14
N SER A 293 9.13 -10.58 -4.20
CA SER A 293 10.19 -11.38 -4.80
C SER A 293 10.96 -10.58 -5.85
N SER A 294 12.28 -10.71 -5.81
CA SER A 294 13.16 -10.29 -6.91
C SER A 294 13.45 -11.43 -7.89
N ALA A 295 12.99 -12.66 -7.61
CA ALA A 295 13.20 -13.78 -8.50
C ALA A 295 12.40 -13.61 -9.80
N PRO A 296 12.98 -13.92 -10.96
CA PRO A 296 12.23 -13.91 -12.20
C PRO A 296 11.15 -14.99 -12.17
N LEU A 297 9.96 -14.66 -12.65
CA LEU A 297 8.88 -15.62 -12.86
C LEU A 297 8.98 -16.20 -14.28
N SER A 298 8.72 -17.50 -14.42
CA SER A 298 8.40 -18.07 -15.72
C SER A 298 7.07 -17.50 -16.24
N VAL A 299 6.85 -17.57 -17.56
CA VAL A 299 5.59 -17.11 -18.20
C VAL A 299 4.37 -17.77 -17.57
N LEU A 300 4.46 -19.08 -17.26
CA LEU A 300 3.37 -19.83 -16.65
C LEU A 300 3.08 -19.37 -15.21
N GLU A 301 4.11 -19.19 -14.39
CA GLU A 301 3.95 -18.69 -13.02
C GLU A 301 3.37 -17.27 -13.02
N GLN A 302 3.85 -16.39 -13.91
CA GLN A 302 3.34 -15.04 -14.03
C GLN A 302 1.86 -15.02 -14.42
N GLY A 303 1.44 -15.84 -15.40
CA GLY A 303 0.02 -15.94 -15.78
C GLY A 303 -0.87 -16.43 -14.64
N LEU A 304 -0.43 -17.43 -13.88
CA LEU A 304 -1.17 -17.93 -12.71
C LEU A 304 -1.23 -16.91 -11.56
N GLU A 305 -0.15 -16.16 -11.31
CA GLU A 305 -0.19 -15.08 -10.33
C GLU A 305 -1.11 -13.94 -10.77
N ILE A 306 -1.15 -13.61 -12.07
CA ILE A 306 -2.09 -12.64 -12.63
C ILE A 306 -3.55 -13.10 -12.45
N ASP A 307 -3.85 -14.39 -12.63
CA ASP A 307 -5.18 -14.95 -12.34
C ASP A 307 -5.57 -14.74 -10.87
N LEU A 308 -4.67 -15.04 -9.93
CA LEU A 308 -4.91 -14.86 -8.50
C LEU A 308 -5.03 -13.38 -8.12
N MET A 309 -4.21 -12.52 -8.72
CA MET A 309 -4.30 -11.07 -8.56
C MET A 309 -5.64 -10.53 -9.04
N ALA A 310 -6.17 -11.00 -10.17
CA ALA A 310 -7.48 -10.59 -10.67
C ALA A 310 -8.59 -10.92 -9.66
N VAL A 311 -8.56 -12.12 -9.06
CA VAL A 311 -9.50 -12.51 -7.99
C VAL A 311 -9.37 -11.61 -6.76
N LEU A 312 -8.13 -11.35 -6.31
CA LEU A 312 -7.84 -10.50 -5.16
C LEU A 312 -8.34 -9.06 -5.38
N PHE A 313 -8.00 -8.45 -6.52
CA PHE A 313 -8.32 -7.07 -6.82
C PHE A 313 -9.81 -6.86 -7.05
N THR A 314 -10.48 -7.73 -7.81
CA THR A 314 -11.94 -7.64 -7.97
C THR A 314 -12.65 -7.75 -6.61
N SER A 315 -12.15 -8.61 -5.71
CA SER A 315 -12.68 -8.69 -4.34
C SER A 315 -12.40 -7.44 -3.48
N GLN A 316 -11.31 -6.72 -3.71
CA GLN A 316 -11.00 -5.50 -2.98
C GLN A 316 -11.83 -4.31 -3.50
N MET A 317 -12.07 -4.25 -4.81
CA MET A 317 -12.89 -3.23 -5.46
C MET A 317 -14.34 -3.26 -5.00
N SER A 318 -14.95 -4.44 -4.85
CA SER A 318 -16.31 -4.57 -4.30
C SER A 318 -16.46 -4.07 -2.86
N LYS A 319 -15.34 -3.82 -2.16
CA LYS A 319 -15.30 -3.20 -0.82
C LYS A 319 -14.98 -1.70 -0.86
N ASN A 320 -15.10 -1.04 -2.02
CA ASN A 320 -14.72 0.36 -2.25
C ASN A 320 -13.27 0.69 -1.85
N LYS A 321 -12.36 -0.30 -1.88
CA LYS A 321 -10.93 -0.05 -1.64
C LYS A 321 -10.29 0.42 -2.95
N SER A 322 -9.56 1.54 -2.89
CA SER A 322 -8.75 1.98 -4.03
C SER A 322 -7.64 0.97 -4.30
N LEU A 323 -7.55 0.49 -5.53
CA LEU A 323 -6.45 -0.38 -5.97
C LEU A 323 -5.16 0.41 -6.11
N ASN A 324 -4.06 -0.22 -5.74
CA ASN A 324 -2.73 0.30 -5.95
C ASN A 324 -1.85 -0.78 -6.58
N LEU A 325 -1.49 -0.56 -7.84
CA LEU A 325 -0.76 -1.53 -8.64
C LEU A 325 0.76 -1.50 -8.35
N LYS A 326 1.27 -0.39 -7.82
CA LYS A 326 2.72 -0.14 -7.68
C LYS A 326 3.47 -1.19 -6.86
N PRO A 327 2.92 -1.77 -5.77
CA PRO A 327 3.59 -2.84 -5.05
C PRO A 327 3.83 -4.09 -5.91
N PHE A 328 3.00 -4.33 -6.93
CA PHE A 328 3.04 -5.52 -7.78
C PHE A 328 3.83 -5.33 -9.08
N SER A 329 4.64 -4.25 -9.18
CA SER A 329 5.40 -3.96 -10.40
C SER A 329 6.36 -5.07 -10.84
N SER A 330 6.77 -5.96 -9.92
CA SER A 330 7.58 -7.14 -10.25
C SER A 330 6.82 -8.14 -11.12
N ILE A 331 5.55 -8.40 -10.77
CA ILE A 331 4.63 -9.27 -11.51
C ILE A 331 4.11 -8.52 -12.74
N LEU A 332 3.75 -7.24 -12.59
CA LEU A 332 3.26 -6.35 -13.65
C LEU A 332 4.41 -5.63 -14.37
N SER A 333 5.40 -6.41 -14.83
CA SER A 333 6.66 -5.89 -15.35
C SER A 333 6.65 -5.62 -16.86
N THR A 334 5.58 -5.96 -17.58
CA THR A 334 5.43 -5.72 -19.03
C THR A 334 4.05 -5.17 -19.38
N ARG A 335 3.93 -4.48 -20.53
CA ARG A 335 2.62 -4.03 -21.05
C ARG A 335 1.61 -5.19 -21.16
N SER A 336 2.07 -6.35 -21.63
CA SER A 336 1.24 -7.57 -21.76
C SER A 336 0.68 -8.02 -20.41
N SER A 337 1.51 -8.11 -19.37
CA SER A 337 1.06 -8.53 -18.02
C SER A 337 0.03 -7.59 -17.39
N ILE A 338 0.15 -6.28 -17.66
CA ILE A 338 -0.80 -5.26 -17.18
C ILE A 338 -2.14 -5.38 -17.92
N ASN A 339 -2.10 -5.56 -19.25
CA ASN A 339 -3.30 -5.79 -20.06
C ASN A 339 -4.02 -7.06 -19.64
N GLU A 340 -3.27 -8.15 -19.47
CA GLU A 340 -3.83 -9.44 -19.07
C GLU A 340 -4.54 -9.36 -17.71
N LEU A 341 -3.96 -8.63 -16.74
CA LEU A 341 -4.62 -8.39 -15.46
C LEU A 341 -5.90 -7.55 -15.62
N GLU A 342 -5.85 -6.47 -16.41
CA GLU A 342 -7.02 -5.61 -16.69
C GLU A 342 -8.16 -6.44 -17.30
N ASP A 343 -7.87 -7.26 -18.31
CA ASP A 343 -8.85 -8.09 -19.01
C ASP A 343 -9.48 -9.12 -18.07
N LYS A 344 -8.69 -9.83 -17.27
CA LYS A 344 -9.21 -10.82 -16.30
C LYS A 344 -10.04 -10.18 -15.21
N ILE A 345 -9.65 -9.01 -14.71
CA ILE A 345 -10.48 -8.26 -13.76
C ILE A 345 -11.81 -7.90 -14.41
N ASN A 346 -11.80 -7.38 -15.64
CA ASN A 346 -13.01 -7.01 -16.36
C ASN A 346 -13.95 -8.19 -16.62
N ILE A 347 -13.42 -9.37 -16.96
CA ILE A 347 -14.21 -10.60 -17.06
C ILE A 347 -14.90 -10.90 -15.72
N LEU A 348 -14.15 -10.93 -14.61
CA LEU A 348 -14.70 -11.22 -13.28
C LEU A 348 -15.72 -10.17 -12.79
N ARG A 349 -15.55 -8.91 -13.20
CA ARG A 349 -16.47 -7.80 -12.89
C ARG A 349 -17.78 -7.95 -13.67
N GLN A 350 -17.69 -8.24 -14.97
CA GLN A 350 -18.85 -8.50 -15.82
C GLN A 350 -19.67 -9.70 -15.32
N GLU A 351 -19.02 -10.79 -14.90
CA GLU A 351 -19.68 -11.94 -14.26
C GLU A 351 -20.47 -11.58 -12.98
N GLN A 352 -20.13 -10.46 -12.34
CA GLN A 352 -20.80 -9.92 -11.15
C GLN A 352 -21.80 -8.81 -11.48
N GLY A 353 -21.96 -8.46 -12.76
CA GLY A 353 -22.79 -7.34 -13.19
C GLY A 353 -22.20 -5.97 -12.84
N GLU A 354 -20.89 -5.89 -12.62
CA GLU A 354 -20.18 -4.63 -12.33
C GLU A 354 -19.61 -3.99 -13.61
N GLU A 355 -19.49 -2.66 -13.61
CA GLU A 355 -18.87 -1.87 -14.69
C GLU A 355 -17.41 -2.25 -14.91
N THR A 356 -16.91 -2.19 -16.15
CA THR A 356 -15.50 -2.42 -16.47
C THR A 356 -14.61 -1.26 -16.01
N ILE A 357 -13.33 -1.55 -15.89
CA ILE A 357 -12.28 -0.63 -15.45
C ILE A 357 -11.18 -0.50 -16.50
N LYS A 358 -10.38 0.55 -16.35
CA LYS A 358 -9.14 0.77 -17.08
C LYS A 358 -8.01 1.09 -16.12
N PHE A 359 -6.84 0.52 -16.37
CA PHE A 359 -5.62 0.93 -15.70
C PHE A 359 -5.01 2.13 -16.42
N THR A 360 -4.71 3.16 -15.65
CA THR A 360 -4.12 4.42 -16.12
C THR A 360 -2.85 4.73 -15.33
N LYS A 361 -2.07 5.72 -15.77
CA LYS A 361 -0.93 6.22 -15.00
C LYS A 361 -1.32 6.77 -13.62
N HIS A 362 -2.59 7.13 -13.43
CA HIS A 362 -3.16 7.62 -12.15
C HIS A 362 -3.67 6.49 -11.25
N GLY A 363 -3.75 5.26 -11.75
CA GLY A 363 -4.21 4.09 -11.00
C GLY A 363 -5.30 3.35 -11.75
N VAL A 364 -6.51 3.32 -11.20
CA VAL A 364 -7.63 2.58 -11.78
C VAL A 364 -8.81 3.51 -11.95
N ALA A 365 -9.18 3.73 -13.21
CA ALA A 365 -10.34 4.50 -13.61
C ALA A 365 -11.50 3.56 -13.95
N ARG A 366 -12.74 4.06 -13.79
CA ARG A 366 -13.88 3.42 -14.45
C ARG A 366 -13.76 3.69 -15.94
N GLN A 367 -14.03 2.67 -16.76
CA GLN A 367 -13.96 2.85 -18.20
C GLN A 367 -14.93 3.96 -18.60
N GLY A 368 -14.41 5.02 -19.23
CA GLY A 368 -15.21 6.03 -19.89
C GLY A 368 -15.45 7.33 -19.14
N THR A 369 -14.73 7.65 -18.07
CA THR A 369 -15.13 8.76 -17.15
C THR A 369 -15.45 10.10 -17.85
N LEU A 370 -14.69 10.47 -18.90
CA LEU A 370 -15.00 11.64 -19.74
C LEU A 370 -16.05 11.37 -20.82
N ILE A 371 -15.93 10.22 -21.51
CA ILE A 371 -16.80 9.85 -22.64
C ILE A 371 -18.21 9.44 -22.22
N ASP A 372 -18.39 9.05 -20.96
CA ASP A 372 -19.67 8.65 -20.35
C ASP A 372 -20.61 9.85 -20.21
N ASN A 373 -20.06 11.07 -20.10
CA ASN A 373 -20.83 12.29 -19.98
C ASN A 373 -20.18 13.48 -20.69
N VAL A 374 -19.85 13.29 -21.97
CA VAL A 374 -19.33 14.36 -22.84
C VAL A 374 -20.10 15.68 -22.70
N PRO A 375 -21.45 15.71 -22.68
CA PRO A 375 -22.18 16.96 -22.55
C PRO A 375 -21.85 17.74 -21.26
N ALA A 376 -21.77 17.04 -20.11
CA ALA A 376 -21.43 17.70 -18.84
C ALA A 376 -19.97 18.14 -18.78
N VAL A 377 -19.05 17.34 -19.34
CA VAL A 377 -17.62 17.69 -19.44
C VAL A 377 -17.46 18.95 -20.28
N MET A 378 -18.00 18.96 -21.49
CA MET A 378 -17.93 20.11 -22.41
C MET A 378 -18.59 21.36 -21.84
N THR A 379 -19.74 21.21 -21.18
CA THR A 379 -20.40 22.34 -20.49
C THR A 379 -19.50 22.92 -19.39
N THR A 380 -18.89 22.07 -18.58
CA THR A 380 -18.01 22.50 -17.47
C THR A 380 -16.75 23.16 -18.02
N LEU A 381 -16.10 22.55 -19.01
CA LEU A 381 -14.89 23.05 -19.66
C LEU A 381 -15.11 24.45 -20.26
N SER A 382 -16.17 24.63 -21.06
CA SER A 382 -16.49 25.93 -21.67
C SER A 382 -16.83 27.00 -20.64
N GLN A 383 -17.51 26.63 -19.55
CA GLN A 383 -17.79 27.56 -18.45
C GLN A 383 -16.52 27.97 -17.71
N VAL A 384 -15.57 27.05 -17.49
CA VAL A 384 -14.28 27.36 -16.87
C VAL A 384 -13.42 28.23 -17.77
N ILE A 385 -13.34 27.93 -19.07
CA ILE A 385 -12.62 28.75 -20.06
C ILE A 385 -13.19 30.18 -20.07
N ASN A 386 -14.49 30.36 -20.24
CA ASN A 386 -15.12 31.68 -20.28
C ASN A 386 -14.92 32.46 -18.97
N MET A 387 -14.96 31.77 -17.82
CA MET A 387 -14.70 32.39 -16.53
C MET A 387 -13.26 32.90 -16.43
N LEU A 388 -12.26 32.07 -16.80
CA LEU A 388 -10.86 32.49 -16.77
C LEU A 388 -10.60 33.64 -17.76
N GLU A 389 -11.23 33.62 -18.94
CA GLU A 389 -11.16 34.74 -19.88
C GLU A 389 -11.79 36.02 -19.32
N SER A 390 -12.89 35.91 -18.55
CA SER A 390 -13.49 37.07 -17.86
C SER A 390 -12.58 37.68 -16.79
N PHE A 391 -11.59 36.92 -16.31
CA PHE A 391 -10.53 37.40 -15.41
C PHE A 391 -9.35 38.03 -16.17
N GLY A 392 -9.42 38.10 -17.50
CA GLY A 392 -8.34 38.59 -18.35
C GLY A 392 -7.20 37.57 -18.54
N LEU A 393 -7.46 36.29 -18.26
CA LEU A 393 -6.48 35.21 -18.45
C LEU A 393 -6.66 34.56 -19.82
N GLU A 394 -5.63 33.84 -20.27
CA GLU A 394 -5.60 33.17 -21.57
C GLU A 394 -5.57 31.65 -21.40
N PRO A 395 -6.73 30.99 -21.12
CA PRO A 395 -6.78 29.55 -21.03
C PRO A 395 -6.70 28.89 -22.40
N CYS A 396 -6.10 27.70 -22.49
CA CYS A 396 -6.14 26.87 -23.69
C CYS A 396 -6.06 25.38 -23.36
N LEU A 397 -6.54 24.51 -24.25
CA LEU A 397 -6.44 23.07 -24.08
C LEU A 397 -4.98 22.63 -23.98
N ALA A 398 -4.72 21.64 -23.15
CA ALA A 398 -3.38 21.11 -22.95
C ALA A 398 -3.37 19.58 -22.82
N TYR A 399 -2.17 19.02 -22.79
CA TYR A 399 -1.88 17.61 -22.47
C TYR A 399 -2.88 16.60 -23.07
N GLY A 400 -3.49 15.72 -22.26
CA GLY A 400 -4.33 14.61 -22.73
C GLY A 400 -5.55 15.12 -23.50
N THR A 401 -6.13 16.24 -23.03
CA THR A 401 -7.27 16.89 -23.67
C THR A 401 -6.93 17.45 -25.06
N LEU A 402 -5.81 18.17 -25.20
CA LEU A 402 -5.35 18.69 -26.50
C LEU A 402 -4.92 17.54 -27.42
N LEU A 403 -4.24 16.54 -26.89
CA LEU A 403 -3.79 15.36 -27.64
C LEU A 403 -5.00 14.59 -28.22
N GLY A 404 -6.00 14.32 -27.39
CA GLY A 404 -7.25 13.69 -27.84
C GLY A 404 -7.94 14.50 -28.92
N ALA A 405 -8.13 15.81 -28.70
CA ALA A 405 -8.77 16.69 -29.67
C ALA A 405 -8.02 16.72 -31.02
N GLN A 406 -6.68 16.74 -30.99
CA GLN A 406 -5.86 16.81 -32.21
C GLN A 406 -5.77 15.45 -32.91
N ARG A 407 -5.47 14.37 -32.18
CA ARG A 407 -5.19 13.03 -32.73
C ARG A 407 -6.45 12.21 -32.93
N ASP A 408 -7.28 12.10 -31.91
CA ASP A 408 -8.43 11.20 -31.84
C ASP A 408 -9.75 11.89 -32.25
N LYS A 409 -9.73 13.21 -32.41
CA LYS A 409 -10.91 14.06 -32.70
C LYS A 409 -12.00 13.91 -31.63
N GLY A 410 -11.58 13.70 -30.39
CA GLY A 410 -12.43 13.48 -29.22
C GLY A 410 -11.58 13.32 -27.95
N PHE A 411 -12.20 13.01 -26.82
CA PHE A 411 -11.42 12.64 -25.62
C PHE A 411 -10.71 11.31 -25.83
N ILE A 412 -9.54 11.15 -25.21
CA ILE A 412 -8.87 9.85 -25.14
C ILE A 412 -9.77 8.89 -24.35
N SER A 413 -10.03 7.71 -24.89
CA SER A 413 -11.04 6.77 -24.36
C SER A 413 -10.80 6.31 -22.92
N HIS A 414 -9.57 6.46 -22.43
CA HIS A 414 -9.12 6.08 -21.10
C HIS A 414 -8.62 7.25 -20.25
N ASP A 415 -8.75 8.50 -20.74
CA ASP A 415 -8.50 9.68 -19.91
C ASP A 415 -9.63 9.84 -18.89
N ASP A 416 -9.25 10.28 -17.69
CA ASP A 416 -10.14 10.53 -16.56
C ASP A 416 -10.16 11.99 -16.09
N ASP A 417 -9.37 12.86 -16.71
CA ASP A 417 -9.24 14.29 -16.38
C ASP A 417 -9.25 15.20 -17.61
N VAL A 418 -9.50 16.50 -17.38
CA VAL A 418 -9.47 17.52 -18.43
C VAL A 418 -8.40 18.55 -18.11
N ASP A 419 -7.47 18.73 -19.02
CA ASP A 419 -6.30 19.58 -18.86
C ASP A 419 -6.43 20.88 -19.65
N ILE A 420 -6.23 22.00 -18.95
CA ILE A 420 -6.04 23.31 -19.59
C ILE A 420 -4.78 24.01 -19.06
N LEU A 421 -4.10 24.75 -19.92
CA LEU A 421 -3.07 25.69 -19.54
C LEU A 421 -3.68 27.08 -19.32
N VAL A 422 -3.07 27.88 -18.44
CA VAL A 422 -3.41 29.30 -18.28
C VAL A 422 -2.13 30.13 -18.17
N LYS A 423 -2.01 31.18 -18.98
CA LYS A 423 -0.85 32.09 -18.94
C LYS A 423 -0.92 32.96 -17.69
N ILE A 424 0.17 33.02 -16.93
CA ILE A 424 0.40 34.09 -15.95
C ILE A 424 0.78 35.36 -16.74
N PRO A 425 0.02 36.47 -16.61
CA PRO A 425 0.20 37.65 -17.47
C PRO A 425 1.59 38.27 -17.41
N GLU A 426 2.23 38.25 -16.24
CA GLU A 426 3.54 38.82 -16.00
C GLU A 426 4.66 38.03 -16.71
N GLU A 427 5.52 38.74 -17.44
CA GLU A 427 6.67 38.15 -18.15
C GLU A 427 7.98 38.37 -17.39
N ASN A 428 8.97 37.51 -17.66
CA ASN A 428 10.31 37.51 -17.05
C ASN A 428 10.28 37.39 -15.53
N ILE A 429 9.37 36.57 -15.02
CA ILE A 429 9.21 36.29 -13.59
C ILE A 429 9.88 34.98 -13.18
N SER A 430 10.23 34.88 -11.90
CA SER A 430 10.71 33.65 -11.28
C SER A 430 9.57 32.66 -11.00
N GLU A 431 9.91 31.38 -10.81
CA GLU A 431 8.92 30.37 -10.37
C GLU A 431 8.25 30.75 -9.04
N THR A 432 8.99 31.40 -8.13
CA THR A 432 8.45 31.83 -6.83
C THR A 432 7.37 32.89 -7.01
N GLU A 433 7.55 33.81 -7.96
CA GLU A 433 6.54 34.82 -8.29
C GLU A 433 5.35 34.21 -9.01
N ALA A 434 5.60 33.31 -9.97
CA ALA A 434 4.56 32.56 -10.66
C ALA A 434 3.64 31.82 -9.65
N ARG A 435 4.23 31.20 -8.62
CA ARG A 435 3.47 30.54 -7.52
C ARG A 435 2.59 31.51 -6.74
N LYS A 436 3.05 32.73 -6.47
CA LYS A 436 2.25 33.77 -5.78
C LYS A 436 1.10 34.27 -6.65
N LEU A 437 1.34 34.45 -7.95
CA LEU A 437 0.33 34.90 -8.91
C LEU A 437 -0.74 33.83 -9.14
N ARG A 438 -0.34 32.56 -9.20
CA ARG A 438 -1.23 31.40 -9.15
C ARG A 438 -2.14 31.42 -7.93
N ASP A 439 -1.62 31.78 -6.75
CA ASP A 439 -2.46 31.90 -5.53
C ASP A 439 -3.50 33.03 -5.64
N ASN A 440 -3.23 34.07 -6.44
CA ASN A 440 -4.21 35.12 -6.72
C ASN A 440 -5.31 34.62 -7.65
N ILE A 441 -4.98 33.83 -8.69
CA ILE A 441 -5.97 33.15 -9.52
C ILE A 441 -6.91 32.31 -8.64
N ILE A 442 -6.36 31.53 -7.69
CA ILE A 442 -7.16 30.72 -6.76
C ILE A 442 -8.14 31.57 -5.94
N LYS A 443 -7.73 32.77 -5.50
CA LYS A 443 -8.60 33.67 -4.72
C LYS A 443 -9.78 34.21 -5.53
N MET A 444 -9.63 34.30 -6.86
CA MET A 444 -10.68 34.80 -7.76
C MET A 444 -11.73 33.73 -8.09
N LEU A 445 -11.42 32.45 -7.89
CA LEU A 445 -12.32 31.35 -8.22
C LEU A 445 -13.54 31.30 -7.27
N PRO A 446 -14.77 31.14 -7.79
CA PRO A 446 -15.99 31.16 -6.99
C PRO A 446 -16.16 29.88 -6.17
N LYS A 447 -15.97 30.00 -4.85
CA LYS A 447 -15.97 28.87 -3.90
C LYS A 447 -17.36 28.32 -3.57
N ASP A 448 -18.40 29.06 -3.88
CA ASP A 448 -19.80 28.62 -3.83
C ASP A 448 -20.14 27.66 -4.97
N ARG A 449 -19.37 27.71 -6.05
CA ARG A 449 -19.54 26.85 -7.24
C ARG A 449 -18.50 25.73 -7.33
N TYR A 450 -17.27 25.99 -6.90
CA TYR A 450 -16.17 25.05 -7.06
C TYR A 450 -15.54 24.65 -5.73
N ARG A 451 -15.19 23.37 -5.62
CA ARG A 451 -14.22 22.88 -4.64
C ARG A 451 -12.84 22.92 -5.27
N ILE A 452 -11.91 23.61 -4.63
CA ILE A 452 -10.56 23.84 -5.15
C ILE A 452 -9.59 23.02 -4.31
N ASP A 453 -8.95 22.04 -4.94
CA ASP A 453 -7.81 21.34 -4.35
C ASP A 453 -6.53 21.86 -5.05
N TYR A 454 -5.49 22.15 -4.27
CA TYR A 454 -4.19 22.55 -4.82
C TYR A 454 -3.07 21.97 -3.97
N GLY A 455 -1.96 21.59 -4.61
CA GLY A 455 -0.82 20.99 -3.93
C GLY A 455 -0.17 21.97 -2.95
N GLN A 456 -0.31 21.71 -1.64
CA GLN A 456 0.09 22.63 -0.57
C GLN A 456 1.59 22.99 -0.53
N GLN A 457 2.49 22.27 -1.24
CA GLN A 457 3.94 22.59 -1.18
C GLN A 457 4.76 22.45 -2.49
N TYR A 458 4.32 21.73 -3.53
CA TYR A 458 5.20 21.45 -4.70
C TYR A 458 4.58 21.64 -6.09
N ASN A 459 3.27 21.44 -6.27
CA ASN A 459 2.67 21.48 -7.60
C ASN A 459 2.02 22.85 -7.90
N LEU A 460 2.14 23.31 -9.16
CA LEU A 460 1.54 24.56 -9.64
C LEU A 460 0.09 24.37 -10.10
N ASN A 461 -0.31 23.16 -10.43
CA ASN A 461 -1.65 22.85 -10.94
C ASN A 461 -2.74 23.10 -9.88
N ILE A 462 -3.92 23.46 -10.37
CA ILE A 462 -5.13 23.74 -9.59
C ILE A 462 -6.19 22.72 -10.03
N HIS A 463 -6.62 21.86 -9.11
CA HIS A 463 -7.71 20.92 -9.35
C HIS A 463 -9.04 21.63 -9.05
N LEU A 464 -9.82 21.90 -10.10
CA LEU A 464 -11.09 22.61 -9.98
C LEU A 464 -12.28 21.66 -10.14
N HIS A 465 -12.97 21.34 -9.04
CA HIS A 465 -14.13 20.46 -9.05
C HIS A 465 -15.44 21.27 -9.08
N ASP A 466 -16.23 21.14 -10.14
CA ASP A 466 -17.56 21.73 -10.20
C ASP A 466 -18.51 21.00 -9.25
N LEU A 467 -19.11 21.73 -8.31
CA LEU A 467 -19.96 21.14 -7.27
C LEU A 467 -21.27 20.57 -7.84
N LYS A 468 -21.72 21.03 -9.01
CA LYS A 468 -22.96 20.59 -9.67
C LYS A 468 -22.70 19.39 -10.58
N THR A 469 -21.76 19.50 -11.51
CA THR A 469 -21.50 18.43 -12.50
C THR A 469 -20.61 17.33 -11.95
N LYS A 470 -19.88 17.59 -10.85
CA LYS A 470 -18.83 16.72 -10.28
C LYS A 470 -17.64 16.49 -11.21
N ILE A 471 -17.60 17.18 -12.35
CA ILE A 471 -16.46 17.18 -13.27
C ILE A 471 -15.32 17.97 -12.65
N MET A 472 -14.11 17.46 -12.83
CA MET A 472 -12.87 18.09 -12.43
C MET A 472 -12.15 18.62 -13.68
N ILE A 473 -11.65 19.86 -13.60
CA ILE A 473 -10.78 20.47 -14.61
C ILE A 473 -9.44 20.77 -13.93
N ASP A 474 -8.35 20.28 -14.53
CA ASP A 474 -7.00 20.61 -14.13
C ASP A 474 -6.48 21.83 -14.87
N ILE A 475 -6.19 22.86 -14.08
CA ILE A 475 -5.70 24.14 -14.58
C ILE A 475 -4.20 24.20 -14.28
N PHE A 476 -3.39 24.30 -15.31
CA PHE A 476 -1.94 24.38 -15.24
C PHE A 476 -1.47 25.79 -15.57
N PRO A 477 -1.02 26.57 -14.58
CA PRO A 477 -0.38 27.84 -14.84
C PRO A 477 0.96 27.64 -15.53
N TYR A 478 1.25 28.50 -16.49
CA TYR A 478 2.58 28.65 -17.08
C TYR A 478 2.97 30.12 -17.13
N TRP A 479 4.27 30.40 -17.20
CA TRP A 479 4.77 31.77 -17.29
C TRP A 479 5.90 31.88 -18.31
N ILE A 480 6.16 33.09 -18.76
CA ILE A 480 7.26 33.39 -19.68
C ILE A 480 8.44 33.93 -18.88
N SER A 481 9.63 33.38 -19.13
CA SER A 481 10.88 33.95 -18.61
C SER A 481 12.03 33.67 -19.57
N GLU A 482 12.87 34.67 -19.82
CA GLU A 482 14.06 34.53 -20.67
C GLU A 482 13.75 33.95 -22.07
N GLY A 483 12.61 34.33 -22.65
CA GLY A 483 12.19 33.85 -23.97
C GLY A 483 11.64 32.43 -24.00
N LYS A 484 11.43 31.77 -22.84
CA LYS A 484 10.85 30.43 -22.74
C LYS A 484 9.53 30.44 -21.97
N ALA A 485 8.63 29.52 -22.31
CA ALA A 485 7.44 29.22 -21.52
C ALA A 485 7.77 28.09 -20.53
N TYR A 486 7.69 28.37 -19.23
CA TYR A 486 7.90 27.42 -18.15
C TYR A 486 6.56 26.87 -17.67
N LEU A 487 6.42 25.55 -17.71
CA LEU A 487 5.20 24.82 -17.39
C LEU A 487 5.53 23.41 -16.91
N HIS A 488 4.54 22.72 -16.34
CA HIS A 488 4.66 21.30 -16.06
C HIS A 488 4.75 20.51 -17.37
N MET A 489 5.74 19.64 -17.47
CA MET A 489 5.93 18.73 -18.60
C MET A 489 6.05 17.31 -18.05
N GLU A 490 7.04 16.55 -18.48
CA GLU A 490 7.13 15.14 -18.17
C GLU A 490 7.32 14.92 -16.66
N LYS A 491 6.57 13.97 -16.10
CA LYS A 491 6.60 13.61 -14.67
C LYS A 491 6.37 14.80 -13.73
N MET A 492 5.54 15.76 -14.14
CA MET A 492 5.29 17.02 -13.41
C MET A 492 6.55 17.88 -13.21
N THR A 493 7.61 17.66 -13.99
CA THR A 493 8.81 18.51 -13.95
C THR A 493 8.51 19.83 -14.63
N ILE A 494 8.90 20.94 -14.00
CA ILE A 494 8.81 22.24 -14.65
C ILE A 494 10.04 22.44 -15.54
N ARG A 495 9.83 22.71 -16.83
CA ARG A 495 10.90 23.07 -17.76
C ARG A 495 10.42 24.11 -18.76
N GLY A 496 11.37 24.86 -19.31
CA GLY A 496 11.11 25.87 -20.34
C GLY A 496 11.08 25.27 -21.74
N ILE A 497 10.03 25.56 -22.51
CA ILE A 497 9.95 25.31 -23.97
C ILE A 497 9.95 26.63 -24.74
N ASP A 498 10.12 26.58 -26.06
CA ASP A 498 10.09 27.79 -26.88
C ASP A 498 8.75 28.52 -26.69
N LYS A 499 8.80 29.79 -26.26
CA LYS A 499 7.60 30.60 -26.05
C LYS A 499 6.79 30.78 -27.35
N SER A 500 7.44 30.67 -28.52
CA SER A 500 6.78 30.87 -29.81
C SER A 500 5.66 29.87 -30.08
N ILE A 501 5.64 28.75 -29.36
CA ILE A 501 4.55 27.77 -29.35
C ILE A 501 3.23 28.40 -28.87
N PHE A 502 3.31 29.41 -28.01
CA PHE A 502 2.21 30.16 -27.40
C PHE A 502 2.07 31.59 -27.93
N ASP A 503 2.78 31.98 -29.00
CA ASP A 503 2.61 33.30 -29.62
C ASP A 503 1.24 33.34 -30.33
N GLY A 504 0.21 33.78 -29.60
CA GLY A 504 -1.19 33.71 -30.00
C GLY A 504 -1.89 32.40 -29.56
N ARG A 505 -3.17 32.28 -29.89
CA ARG A 505 -3.96 31.05 -29.68
C ARG A 505 -4.63 30.63 -30.98
N LYS A 506 -4.70 29.33 -31.22
CA LYS A 506 -5.57 28.75 -32.26
C LYS A 506 -6.87 28.30 -31.63
N SER A 507 -7.79 27.85 -32.48
CA SER A 507 -8.99 27.15 -32.05
C SER A 507 -8.99 25.75 -32.66
N LEU A 508 -9.48 24.78 -31.90
CA LEU A 508 -9.70 23.40 -32.35
C LEU A 508 -11.12 22.99 -32.00
N ASP A 509 -11.78 22.25 -32.89
CA ASP A 509 -13.10 21.67 -32.60
C ASP A 509 -12.95 20.46 -31.67
N LEU A 510 -13.77 20.44 -30.63
CA LEU A 510 -13.95 19.28 -29.76
C LEU A 510 -15.44 19.14 -29.48
N TYR A 511 -16.05 18.05 -29.97
CA TYR A 511 -17.49 17.79 -29.88
C TYR A 511 -18.38 18.96 -30.31
N GLY A 512 -18.02 19.64 -31.42
CA GLY A 512 -18.80 20.73 -31.98
C GLY A 512 -18.63 22.07 -31.27
N GLN A 513 -17.67 22.19 -30.35
CA GLN A 513 -17.29 23.44 -29.70
C GLN A 513 -15.87 23.84 -30.10
N ALA A 514 -15.72 25.08 -30.54
CA ALA A 514 -14.44 25.69 -30.86
C ALA A 514 -13.74 26.12 -29.55
N LEU A 515 -12.64 25.46 -29.19
CA LEU A 515 -11.91 25.71 -27.95
C LEU A 515 -10.49 26.24 -28.22
N PRO A 516 -9.99 27.16 -27.38
CA PRO A 516 -8.65 27.74 -27.54
C PRO A 516 -7.55 26.70 -27.35
N THR A 517 -6.49 26.79 -28.16
CA THR A 517 -5.32 25.90 -28.12
C THR A 517 -4.02 26.71 -28.22
N PRO A 518 -2.85 26.14 -27.91
CA PRO A 518 -1.56 26.73 -28.27
C PRO A 518 -1.48 27.03 -29.77
N ASN A 519 -0.75 28.08 -30.16
CA ASN A 519 -0.62 28.46 -31.57
C ASN A 519 0.04 27.35 -32.41
N LYS A 520 1.04 26.66 -31.85
CA LYS A 520 1.74 25.55 -32.51
C LYS A 520 1.42 24.22 -31.81
N ILE A 521 0.22 23.69 -32.07
CA ILE A 521 -0.29 22.45 -31.45
C ILE A 521 0.70 21.29 -31.61
N GLU A 522 1.18 21.02 -32.83
CA GLU A 522 2.05 19.88 -33.10
C GLU A 522 3.42 20.03 -32.42
N ASP A 523 3.99 21.23 -32.39
CA ASP A 523 5.25 21.51 -31.69
C ASP A 523 5.09 21.31 -30.17
N PHE A 524 3.95 21.72 -29.61
CA PHE A 524 3.63 21.49 -28.20
C PHE A 524 3.51 19.99 -27.88
N LEU A 525 2.80 19.23 -28.72
CA LEU A 525 2.64 17.79 -28.54
C LEU A 525 3.98 17.05 -28.74
N LEU A 526 4.82 17.49 -29.68
CA LEU A 526 6.17 16.97 -29.87
C LEU A 526 7.05 17.23 -28.64
N GLU A 527 7.00 18.44 -28.07
CA GLU A 527 7.68 18.76 -26.81
C GLU A 527 7.20 17.87 -25.68
N ARG A 528 5.89 17.65 -25.52
CA ARG A 528 5.31 16.93 -24.38
C ARG A 528 5.42 15.40 -24.44
N TYR A 529 5.26 14.84 -25.64
CA TYR A 529 5.08 13.40 -25.85
C TYR A 529 6.18 12.79 -26.73
N GLY A 530 7.06 13.60 -27.33
CA GLY A 530 8.08 13.15 -28.27
C GLY A 530 7.52 12.78 -29.64
N SER A 531 8.37 12.30 -30.54
CA SER A 531 8.00 12.02 -31.94
C SER A 531 6.93 10.93 -32.12
N GLY A 532 6.69 10.12 -31.09
CA GLY A 532 5.68 9.07 -31.08
C GLY A 532 4.26 9.55 -30.74
N TRP A 533 4.03 10.85 -30.52
CA TRP A 533 2.74 11.38 -30.02
C TRP A 533 1.52 11.04 -30.89
N THR A 534 1.74 10.82 -32.19
CA THR A 534 0.71 10.42 -33.15
C THR A 534 0.23 8.98 -32.98
N ILE A 535 0.96 8.16 -32.20
CA ILE A 535 0.61 6.79 -31.86
C ILE A 535 0.04 6.77 -30.44
N SER A 536 -1.11 6.13 -30.27
CA SER A 536 -1.71 5.97 -28.94
C SER A 536 -0.88 5.04 -28.07
N ASP A 537 -0.38 5.54 -26.95
CA ASP A 537 0.34 4.77 -25.94
C ASP A 537 -0.26 5.01 -24.56
N LYS A 538 -1.04 4.02 -24.09
CA LYS A 538 -1.63 4.07 -22.74
C LYS A 538 -0.61 3.94 -21.60
N PHE A 539 0.63 3.54 -21.93
CA PHE A 539 1.72 3.38 -20.98
C PHE A 539 2.65 4.60 -20.95
N HIS A 540 2.30 5.68 -21.66
CA HIS A 540 3.01 6.94 -21.55
C HIS A 540 3.07 7.40 -20.08
N GLU A 541 4.30 7.62 -19.57
CA GLU A 541 4.57 7.95 -18.16
C GLU A 541 4.06 6.91 -17.15
N TRP A 542 4.09 5.63 -17.52
CA TRP A 542 3.72 4.57 -16.60
C TRP A 542 4.49 4.67 -15.26
N PRO A 543 3.86 4.40 -14.09
CA PRO A 543 4.46 4.76 -12.80
C PRO A 543 5.73 3.97 -12.40
N TRP A 544 6.12 2.98 -13.20
CA TRP A 544 7.38 2.23 -13.08
C TRP A 544 7.90 1.85 -14.48
N LYS A 545 9.21 1.63 -14.61
CA LYS A 545 9.82 1.14 -15.85
C LYS A 545 9.28 -0.27 -16.18
N LEU A 546 8.80 -0.44 -17.41
CA LEU A 546 8.42 -1.74 -17.96
C LEU A 546 9.65 -2.39 -18.63
N LYS A 547 9.70 -3.72 -18.63
CA LYS A 547 10.81 -4.47 -19.23
C LYS A 547 10.82 -4.41 -20.76
N ASP A 548 9.68 -4.08 -21.37
CA ASP A 548 9.48 -3.91 -22.80
C ASP A 548 9.50 -2.43 -23.23
N ASP A 549 10.05 -1.53 -22.41
CA ASP A 549 10.26 -0.10 -22.75
C ASP A 549 11.45 0.14 -23.70
N ASP A 550 12.16 -0.90 -24.12
CA ASP A 550 13.36 -0.82 -24.95
C ASP A 550 13.07 -1.18 -26.42
#